data_AF-A0A7V9IZE9-F1
#
_entry.id   AF-A0A7V9IZE9-F1
#
_cell.length_a   1.000
_cell.length_b   1.000
_cell.length_c   1.000
_cell.angle_alpha   90.00
_cell.angle_beta   90.00
_cell.angle_gamma   90.00
#
_symmetry.space_group_name_H-M   'P 1'
#
loop_
_entity.id
_entity.type
_entity.pdbx_description
1 polymer ?
#
loop_
_entity_poly.entity_id
_entity_poly.type
_entity_poly.pdbx_seq_one_letter_code
_entity_poly.pdbx_strand_id
1 'polypeptide(L)' 'MSRQSRTSVAVPAIEAYQSDNSTYVGMTVPLLQVSYSQGVQGIEIVSAGASAYCVRSTIAGRSWYLSGPGGTVTTTACA' A
#
# COMPACT_ATOMS: atom_id res chain seq x y z
N MET A 1 -1.77 -23.53 -4.62
CA MET A 1 -1.60 -22.10 -4.97
C MET A 1 -1.76 -21.31 -3.69
N SER A 2 -0.68 -21.11 -2.93
CA SER A 2 -0.73 -20.71 -1.52
C SER A 2 0.01 -19.39 -1.31
N ARG A 3 -0.69 -18.26 -1.13
CA ARG A 3 -0.06 -17.02 -0.63
C ARG A 3 -1.06 -16.02 -0.04
N GLN A 4 -1.67 -16.39 1.08
CA GLN A 4 -2.50 -15.51 1.91
C GLN A 4 -1.61 -14.73 2.88
N SER A 5 -0.82 -13.79 2.36
CA SER A 5 -0.12 -12.79 3.17
C SER A 5 -0.95 -11.52 3.14
N ARG A 6 -1.09 -10.78 4.25
CA ARG A 6 -1.84 -9.49 4.26
C ARG A 6 -1.32 -8.50 3.21
N THR A 7 -0.04 -8.62 2.84
CA THR A 7 0.60 -7.92 1.72
C THR A 7 -0.05 -8.23 0.36
N SER A 8 -0.53 -9.47 0.16
CA SER A 8 -1.27 -9.88 -1.04
C SER A 8 -2.61 -9.16 -1.21
N VAL A 9 -3.11 -8.47 -0.17
CA VAL A 9 -4.38 -7.70 -0.23
C VAL A 9 -4.11 -6.22 -0.50
N ALA A 10 -3.01 -5.69 0.06
CA ALA A 10 -2.62 -4.29 -0.13
C ALA A 10 -2.06 -4.03 -1.54
N VAL A 11 -1.25 -4.93 -2.09
CA VAL A 11 -0.67 -4.79 -3.43
C VAL A 11 -1.74 -4.67 -4.53
N PRO A 12 -2.71 -5.59 -4.67
CA PRO A 12 -3.71 -5.48 -5.71
C PRO A 12 -4.62 -4.25 -5.53
N ALA A 13 -4.88 -3.79 -4.30
CA ALA A 13 -5.63 -2.57 -4.07
C ALA A 13 -4.90 -1.32 -4.61
N ILE A 14 -3.58 -1.26 -4.41
CA ILE A 14 -2.75 -0.15 -4.86
C ILE A 14 -2.54 -0.20 -6.38
N GLU A 15 -2.36 -1.39 -6.96
CA GLU A 15 -2.28 -1.56 -8.41
C GLU A 15 -3.59 -1.16 -9.09
N ALA A 16 -4.74 -1.50 -8.50
CA ALA A 16 -6.03 -1.09 -9.02
C ALA A 16 -6.22 0.43 -8.99
N TYR A 17 -5.83 1.11 -7.88
CA TYR A 17 -5.86 2.58 -7.81
C TYR A 17 -5.02 3.24 -8.91
N GLN A 18 -3.81 2.74 -9.16
CA GLN A 18 -2.97 3.27 -10.23
C GLN A 18 -3.54 2.94 -11.62
N SER A 19 -4.14 1.78 -11.81
CA SER A 19 -4.80 1.44 -13.07
C SER A 19 -5.98 2.39 -13.37
N ASP A 20 -6.71 2.83 -12.36
CA ASP A 20 -7.81 3.79 -12.51
C ASP A 20 -7.34 5.23 -12.68
N ASN A 21 -6.35 5.67 -11.89
CA ASN A 21 -5.96 7.08 -11.78
C ASN A 21 -4.70 7.42 -12.58
N SER A 22 -3.96 6.42 -13.09
CA SER A 22 -2.63 6.56 -13.69
C SER A 22 -1.59 7.26 -12.80
N THR A 23 -1.86 7.34 -11.49
CA THR A 23 -1.04 8.04 -10.49
C THR A 23 -1.28 7.42 -9.12
N TYR A 24 -0.35 7.63 -8.18
CA TYR A 24 -0.58 7.36 -6.76
C TYR A 24 -0.93 8.64 -5.99
N VAL A 25 -0.86 9.82 -6.62
CA VAL A 25 -1.17 11.11 -5.99
C VAL A 25 -2.62 11.13 -5.51
N GLY A 26 -2.83 11.43 -4.22
CA GLY A 26 -4.17 11.46 -3.62
C GLY A 26 -4.66 10.09 -3.13
N MET A 27 -3.84 9.04 -3.23
CA MET A 27 -4.14 7.76 -2.62
C MET A 27 -4.26 7.94 -1.10
N THR A 28 -5.39 7.51 -0.54
CA THR A 28 -5.63 7.50 0.91
C THR A 28 -6.05 6.11 1.36
N VAL A 29 -5.70 5.73 2.59
CA VAL A 29 -6.09 4.44 3.19
C VAL A 29 -7.61 4.23 3.18
N PRO A 30 -8.45 5.20 3.60
CA PRO A 30 -9.90 5.03 3.53
C PRO A 30 -10.40 4.84 2.09
N LEU A 31 -9.80 5.50 1.08
CA LEU A 31 -10.18 5.29 -0.31
C LEU A 31 -9.85 3.85 -0.76
N LEU A 32 -8.66 3.35 -0.43
CA LEU A 32 -8.30 1.96 -0.74
C LEU A 32 -9.23 0.94 -0.03
N GLN A 33 -9.62 1.24 1.20
CA GLN A 33 -10.54 0.40 1.98
C GLN A 33 -11.94 0.34 1.38
N VAL A 34 -12.48 1.50 0.98
CA VAL A 34 -13.85 1.63 0.46
C VAL A 34 -13.93 1.14 -0.98
N SER A 35 -12.97 1.52 -1.82
CA SER A 35 -13.04 1.27 -3.26
C SER A 35 -12.53 -0.11 -3.65
N TYR A 36 -11.55 -0.69 -2.94
CA TYR A 36 -10.86 -1.91 -3.39
C TYR A 36 -10.87 -3.03 -2.36
N SER A 37 -10.45 -2.77 -1.13
CA SER A 37 -10.39 -3.82 -0.10
C SER A 37 -10.43 -3.31 1.32
N GLN A 38 -11.53 -3.60 2.00
CA GLN A 38 -11.72 -3.30 3.43
C GLN A 38 -10.69 -4.00 4.33
N GLY A 39 -10.01 -5.04 3.84
CA GLY A 39 -8.90 -5.73 4.53
C GLY A 39 -7.59 -4.94 4.58
N VAL A 40 -7.49 -3.81 3.87
CA VAL A 40 -6.34 -2.90 3.90
C VAL A 40 -6.39 -2.07 5.19
N GLN A 41 -5.99 -2.66 6.31
CA GLN A 41 -6.06 -2.05 7.64
C GLN A 41 -4.70 -2.06 8.32
N GLY A 42 -4.47 -1.10 9.23
CA GLY A 42 -3.17 -0.93 9.87
C GLY A 42 -2.09 -0.51 8.87
N ILE A 43 -2.47 0.25 7.84
CA ILE A 43 -1.53 0.93 6.95
C ILE A 43 -1.76 2.45 7.00
N GLU A 44 -0.75 3.21 6.62
CA GLU A 44 -0.72 4.67 6.54
C GLU A 44 0.06 5.07 5.30
N ILE A 45 -0.43 6.06 4.57
CA ILE A 45 0.26 6.57 3.39
C ILE A 45 1.14 7.72 3.85
N VAL A 46 2.45 7.48 3.83
CA VAL A 46 3.46 8.47 4.24
C VAL A 46 3.71 9.46 3.10
N SER A 47 3.76 8.95 1.87
CA SER A 47 3.92 9.76 0.67
C SER A 47 3.29 9.06 -0.51
N ALA A 48 2.68 9.80 -1.43
CA ALA A 48 2.16 9.24 -2.67
C ALA A 48 2.39 10.25 -3.79
N GLY A 49 3.33 9.92 -4.67
CA GLY A 49 3.71 10.72 -5.83
C GLY A 49 3.15 10.13 -7.12
N ALA A 50 3.50 10.74 -8.26
CA ALA A 50 3.02 10.26 -9.55
C ALA A 50 3.64 8.92 -9.96
N SER A 51 4.92 8.71 -9.62
CA SER A 51 5.69 7.54 -10.07
C SER A 51 6.11 6.60 -8.94
N ALA A 52 6.02 7.06 -7.69
CA ALA A 52 6.41 6.31 -6.50
C ALA A 52 5.47 6.63 -5.35
N TYR A 53 5.32 5.68 -4.43
CA TYR A 53 4.54 5.85 -3.22
C TYR A 53 5.26 5.18 -2.05
N CYS A 54 4.99 5.66 -0.84
CA CYS A 54 5.44 5.10 0.41
C CYS A 54 4.23 4.84 1.30
N VAL A 55 4.01 3.57 1.61
CA VAL A 55 3.02 3.12 2.59
C VAL A 55 3.73 2.50 3.77
N ARG A 56 3.33 2.88 4.97
CA ARG A 56 3.70 2.26 6.23
C ARG A 56 2.61 1.28 6.63
N SER A 57 2.92 0.04 6.95
CA SER A 57 2.00 -0.94 7.53
C SER A 57 2.47 -1.34 8.92
N THR A 58 1.61 -1.25 9.93
CA THR A 58 1.91 -1.71 11.29
C THR A 58 1.18 -3.01 11.55
N ILE A 59 1.92 -4.12 11.65
CA ILE A 59 1.39 -5.45 11.95
C ILE A 59 2.00 -5.93 13.26
N ALA A 60 1.15 -6.20 14.26
CA ALA A 60 1.57 -6.71 15.56
C ALA A 60 2.70 -5.88 16.23
N GLY A 61 2.64 -4.55 16.11
CA GLY A 61 3.64 -3.63 16.68
C GLY A 61 4.92 -3.45 15.86
N ARG A 62 5.05 -4.10 14.69
CA ARG A 62 6.14 -3.85 13.74
C ARG A 62 5.67 -2.99 12.58
N SER A 63 6.38 -1.89 12.35
CA SER A 63 6.17 -1.05 11.17
C SER A 63 7.00 -1.58 10.00
N TRP A 64 6.31 -1.79 8.90
CA TRP A 64 6.81 -2.16 7.60
C TRP A 64 6.57 -0.99 6.66
N TYR A 65 7.41 -0.82 5.68
CA TYR A 65 7.34 0.22 4.67
C TYR A 65 7.39 -0.46 3.32
N LEU A 66 6.53 -0.04 2.40
CA LEU A 66 6.56 -0.51 1.03
C LEU A 66 6.67 0.71 0.13
N SER A 67 7.71 0.69 -0.71
CA SER A 67 8.14 1.80 -1.55
C SER A 67 8.01 1.44 -3.03
N GLY A 68 7.10 2.12 -3.72
CA GLY A 68 6.93 2.05 -5.17
C GLY A 68 6.18 0.81 -5.71
N PRO A 69 5.82 0.82 -7.01
CA PRO A 69 5.18 -0.30 -7.68
C PRO A 69 6.13 -1.51 -7.73
N GLY A 70 5.68 -2.66 -7.21
CA GLY A 70 6.55 -3.83 -7.02
C GLY A 70 7.56 -3.69 -5.88
N GLY A 71 7.39 -2.65 -5.05
CA GLY A 71 8.24 -2.36 -3.90
C GLY A 71 8.36 -3.54 -2.95
N THR A 72 9.59 -3.86 -2.56
CA THR A 72 9.81 -4.86 -1.51
C THR A 72 9.36 -4.27 -0.17
N VAL A 73 8.57 -5.03 0.58
CA VAL A 73 8.25 -4.67 1.97
C VAL A 73 9.55 -4.68 2.78
N THR A 74 9.98 -3.51 3.22
CA THR A 74 11.14 -3.31 4.08
C THR A 74 10.69 -2.85 5.47
N THR A 75 11.55 -2.90 6.48
CA THR A 75 11.31 -2.26 7.79
C THR A 75 11.96 -0.87 7.87
N THR A 76 12.71 -0.48 6.83
CA THR A 76 13.34 0.83 6.73
C THR A 76 12.33 1.85 6.21
N ALA A 77 12.19 2.98 6.90
CA ALA A 77 11.35 4.08 6.42
C ALA A 77 11.76 4.50 5.00
N CYS A 78 10.79 4.83 4.16
CA CYS A 78 11.11 5.42 2.85
C CYS A 78 11.80 6.76 3.10
N ALA A 79 12.95 6.96 2.45
CA ALA A 79 13.73 8.19 2.52
C ALA A 79 13.20 9.24 1.52
#